data_AF-A0A6L3II19-F1
#
_entry.id   AF-A0A6L3II19-F1
#
_cell.length_a   1.000
_cell.length_b   1.000
_cell.length_c   1.000
_cell.angle_alpha   90.00
_cell.angle_beta   90.00
_cell.angle_gamma   90.00
#
_symmetry.space_group_name_H-M   'P 1'
#
loop_
_entity.id
_entity.type
_entity.pdbx_description
1 polymer ?
#
loop_
_entity_poly.entity_id
_entity_poly.type
_entity_poly.pdbx_seq_one_letter_code
_entity_poly.pdbx_strand_id
1 'polypeptide(L)'
;IYFEYWKSKRKIVLKSHFKFNDRFLTTFARQFKRGIYEMFLQEYHKITGNGLDNRFNQIRRFARYNIGDIPLYYLVNNGVYLIEEKFSSPKFSFSDSQFNDIETYGFYTLILYGQWFFLEVTPRAELSREIYLKMQCEKINVGGFVYRDLIEIKRITDIDFSLRSLFGGKLF
;
A
#
# COMPACT_ATOMS: atom_id res chain seq x y z
N ILE A 1 20.28 13.20 1.39
CA ILE A 1 20.28 11.75 1.09
C ILE A 1 19.87 10.96 2.33
N TYR A 2 18.67 10.36 2.33
CA TYR A 2 18.03 9.70 3.50
C TYR A 2 18.47 8.26 3.74
N PHE A 3 18.90 7.57 2.68
CA PHE A 3 19.27 6.16 2.69
C PHE A 3 20.76 5.98 2.44
N GLU A 4 21.29 4.86 2.91
CA GLU A 4 22.62 4.36 2.59
C GLU A 4 22.49 3.08 1.78
N TYR A 5 23.28 2.97 0.73
CA TYR A 5 23.43 1.72 -0.01
C TYR A 5 24.68 0.99 0.49
N TRP A 6 24.46 -0.12 1.18
CA TRP A 6 25.51 -0.98 1.70
C TRP A 6 25.85 -2.03 0.64
N LYS A 7 26.74 -1.66 -0.30
CA LYS A 7 27.11 -2.48 -1.48
C LYS A 7 27.52 -3.91 -1.11
N SER A 8 28.35 -4.08 -0.08
CA SER A 8 28.81 -5.41 0.39
C SER A 8 27.67 -6.31 0.85
N LYS A 9 26.61 -5.72 1.41
CA LYS A 9 25.41 -6.45 1.88
C LYS A 9 24.27 -6.43 0.88
N ARG A 10 24.41 -5.72 -0.25
CA ARG A 10 23.35 -5.42 -1.23
C ARG A 10 22.07 -4.88 -0.57
N LYS A 11 22.21 -4.05 0.47
CA LYS A 11 21.09 -3.56 1.29
C LYS A 11 20.94 -2.04 1.18
N ILE A 12 19.69 -1.59 1.13
CA ILE A 12 19.33 -0.19 1.35
C ILE A 12 18.91 -0.03 2.81
N VAL A 13 19.51 0.95 3.49
CA VAL A 13 19.29 1.20 4.92
C VAL A 13 18.91 2.65 5.15
N LEU A 14 17.81 2.88 5.86
CA LEU A 14 17.48 4.21 6.34
C LEU A 14 18.52 4.61 7.39
N LYS A 15 19.13 5.80 7.24
CA LYS A 15 20.16 6.26 8.18
C LYS A 15 19.56 6.37 9.59
N SER A 16 20.38 6.07 10.61
CA SER A 16 19.96 6.03 12.01
C SER A 16 19.18 7.28 12.44
N HIS A 17 19.68 8.48 12.10
CA HIS A 17 19.02 9.75 12.43
C HIS A 17 17.59 9.86 11.85
N PHE A 18 17.32 9.27 10.69
CA PHE A 18 15.98 9.24 10.09
C PHE A 18 15.12 8.08 10.61
N LYS A 19 15.74 6.96 11.04
CA LYS A 19 15.05 5.80 11.63
C LYS A 19 14.31 6.16 12.92
N PHE A 20 14.80 7.12 13.68
CA PHE A 20 14.20 7.55 14.95
C PHE A 20 13.50 8.92 14.87
N ASN A 21 13.47 9.54 13.70
CA ASN A 21 12.81 10.82 13.50
C ASN A 21 11.35 10.60 13.08
N ASP A 22 10.46 10.59 14.07
CA ASP A 22 9.03 10.34 13.85
C ASP A 22 8.40 11.28 12.82
N ARG A 23 8.73 12.58 12.86
CA ARG A 23 8.26 13.56 11.88
C ARG A 23 8.67 13.19 10.46
N PHE A 24 9.90 12.73 10.26
CA PHE A 24 10.35 12.24 8.97
C PHE A 24 9.58 10.98 8.55
N LEU A 25 9.45 10.00 9.44
CA LEU A 25 8.81 8.72 9.15
C LEU A 25 7.34 8.88 8.75
N THR A 26 6.61 9.73 9.46
CA THR A 26 5.19 10.03 9.20
C THR A 26 5.02 10.88 7.94
N THR A 27 5.88 11.89 7.74
CA THR A 27 5.87 12.71 6.51
C THR A 27 6.14 11.85 5.27
N PHE A 28 7.12 10.95 5.35
CA PHE A 28 7.43 10.04 4.26
C PHE A 28 6.28 9.05 4.03
N ALA A 29 5.72 8.44 5.08
CA ALA A 29 4.54 7.58 4.95
C ALA A 29 3.40 8.29 4.20
N ARG A 30 3.12 9.55 4.55
CA ARG A 30 2.11 10.35 3.86
C ARG A 30 2.43 10.58 2.39
N GLN A 31 3.68 10.90 2.04
CA GLN A 31 4.09 11.05 0.64
C GLN A 31 3.97 9.73 -0.14
N PHE A 32 4.33 8.62 0.49
CA PHE A 32 4.13 7.29 -0.08
C PHE A 32 2.65 7.01 -0.35
N LYS A 33 1.77 7.21 0.65
CA LYS A 33 0.31 7.06 0.50
C LYS A 33 -0.20 7.90 -0.67
N ARG A 34 0.17 9.18 -0.74
CA ARG A 34 -0.22 10.07 -1.86
C ARG A 34 0.21 9.54 -3.22
N GLY A 35 1.43 9.02 -3.33
CA GLY A 35 1.94 8.41 -4.57
C GLY A 35 1.12 7.19 -5.00
N ILE A 36 0.78 6.30 -4.06
CA ILE A 36 -0.08 5.13 -4.33
C ILE A 36 -1.46 5.58 -4.89
N TYR A 37 -2.09 6.56 -4.26
CA TYR A 37 -3.40 7.08 -4.70
C TYR A 37 -3.33 7.79 -6.05
N GLU A 38 -2.26 8.53 -6.32
CA GLU A 38 -2.07 9.17 -7.63
C GLU A 38 -1.90 8.12 -8.73
N MET A 39 -1.13 7.05 -8.49
CA MET A 39 -0.99 5.95 -9.45
C MET A 39 -2.32 5.25 -9.73
N PHE A 40 -3.14 5.00 -8.69
CA PHE A 40 -4.49 4.47 -8.85
C PHE A 40 -5.34 5.36 -9.78
N LEU A 41 -5.34 6.68 -9.56
CA LEU A 41 -6.09 7.63 -10.40
C LEU A 41 -5.64 7.62 -11.86
N GLN A 42 -4.32 7.58 -12.09
CA GLN A 42 -3.75 7.58 -13.44
C GLN A 42 -4.08 6.29 -14.20
N GLU A 43 -3.92 5.14 -13.57
CA GLU A 43 -4.22 3.86 -14.21
C GLU A 43 -5.73 3.63 -14.37
N TYR A 44 -6.57 4.06 -13.42
CA TYR A 44 -8.02 4.06 -13.60
C TYR A 44 -8.44 4.87 -14.84
N HIS A 45 -7.92 6.10 -14.98
CA HIS A 45 -8.21 6.94 -16.14
C HIS A 45 -7.75 6.30 -17.45
N LYS A 46 -6.55 5.74 -17.47
CA LYS A 46 -5.98 5.07 -18.64
C LYS A 46 -6.84 3.89 -19.11
N ILE A 47 -7.45 3.14 -18.18
CA ILE A 47 -8.26 1.95 -18.49
C ILE A 47 -9.69 2.32 -18.85
N THR A 48 -10.31 3.26 -18.12
CA THR A 48 -11.74 3.58 -18.26
C THR A 48 -12.03 4.80 -19.14
N GLY A 49 -11.02 5.62 -19.42
CA GLY A 49 -11.19 6.96 -20.00
C GLY A 49 -11.77 8.00 -19.03
N ASN A 50 -12.17 7.61 -17.81
CA ASN A 50 -12.92 8.48 -16.89
C ASN A 50 -12.05 9.10 -15.78
N GLY A 51 -11.27 10.13 -16.12
CA GLY A 51 -10.38 10.78 -15.14
C GLY A 51 -11.11 11.62 -14.08
N LEU A 52 -12.37 11.97 -14.33
CA LEU A 52 -13.15 12.94 -13.55
C LEU A 52 -14.31 12.31 -12.77
N ASP A 53 -14.32 10.98 -12.58
CA ASP A 53 -15.30 10.31 -11.74
C ASP A 53 -15.40 10.98 -10.36
N ASN A 54 -16.56 11.57 -10.05
CA ASN A 54 -16.76 12.35 -8.84
C ASN A 54 -16.57 11.55 -7.55
N ARG A 55 -16.73 10.22 -7.61
CA ARG A 55 -16.54 9.32 -6.46
C ARG A 55 -15.11 9.33 -5.93
N PHE A 56 -14.16 9.72 -6.79
CA PHE A 56 -12.74 9.83 -6.46
C PHE A 56 -12.30 11.25 -6.07
N ASN A 57 -13.23 12.18 -5.80
CA ASN A 57 -12.87 13.56 -5.44
C ASN A 57 -12.06 13.63 -4.14
N GLN A 58 -12.36 12.78 -3.15
CA GLN A 58 -11.60 12.72 -1.90
C GLN A 58 -10.15 12.29 -2.15
N ILE A 59 -9.93 11.21 -2.92
CA ILE A 59 -8.58 10.76 -3.25
C ILE A 59 -7.82 11.76 -4.12
N ARG A 60 -8.47 12.48 -5.06
CA ARG A 60 -7.82 13.56 -5.81
C ARG A 60 -7.34 14.68 -4.90
N ARG A 61 -8.17 15.10 -3.93
CA ARG A 61 -7.82 16.14 -2.95
C ARG A 61 -6.59 15.74 -2.12
N PHE A 62 -6.52 14.47 -1.71
CA PHE A 62 -5.39 13.94 -0.97
C PHE A 62 -4.13 13.80 -1.84
N ALA A 63 -4.23 13.08 -2.96
CA ALA A 63 -3.10 12.79 -3.85
C ALA A 63 -2.49 14.06 -4.44
N ARG A 64 -3.31 14.94 -5.02
CA ARG A 64 -2.83 16.12 -5.79
C ARG A 64 -2.58 17.34 -4.92
N TYR A 65 -3.48 17.62 -3.99
CA TYR A 65 -3.47 18.86 -3.20
C TYR A 65 -3.05 18.66 -1.75
N ASN A 66 -2.75 17.43 -1.33
CA ASN A 66 -2.34 17.10 0.04
C ASN A 66 -3.40 17.47 1.10
N ILE A 67 -4.69 17.45 0.74
CA ILE A 67 -5.81 17.80 1.62
C ILE A 67 -6.46 16.53 2.19
N GLY A 68 -6.68 16.49 3.51
CA GLY A 68 -7.22 15.33 4.23
C GLY A 68 -6.16 14.27 4.55
N ASP A 69 -6.55 13.12 5.10
CA ASP A 69 -5.69 11.95 5.23
C ASP A 69 -6.52 10.70 4.96
N ILE A 70 -6.09 9.90 4.00
CA ILE A 70 -6.83 8.70 3.59
C ILE A 70 -6.05 7.48 4.09
N PRO A 71 -6.70 6.53 4.77
CA PRO A 71 -6.08 5.29 5.22
C PRO A 71 -5.52 4.48 4.06
N LEU A 72 -4.32 3.95 4.23
CA LEU A 72 -3.76 2.91 3.36
C LEU A 72 -3.41 1.73 4.25
N TYR A 73 -4.03 0.58 4.00
CA TYR A 73 -3.78 -0.63 4.77
C TYR A 73 -2.75 -1.51 4.08
N TYR A 74 -2.00 -2.26 4.88
CA TYR A 74 -0.92 -3.13 4.43
C TYR A 74 -0.99 -4.49 5.13
N LEU A 75 -0.89 -5.57 4.34
CA LEU A 75 -0.69 -6.90 4.91
C LEU A 75 0.76 -7.09 5.29
N VAL A 76 0.98 -7.26 6.58
CA VAL A 76 2.30 -7.44 7.14
C VAL A 76 2.78 -8.86 6.86
N ASN A 77 3.83 -8.96 6.05
CA ASN A 77 4.39 -10.22 5.59
C ASN A 77 5.42 -10.81 6.58
N ASN A 78 5.47 -12.14 6.69
CA ASN A 78 6.43 -12.89 7.51
C ASN A 78 7.75 -13.25 6.80
N GLY A 79 8.07 -12.58 5.69
CA GLY A 79 9.25 -12.89 4.88
C GLY A 79 8.99 -13.91 3.77
N VAL A 80 7.72 -14.15 3.43
CA VAL A 80 7.28 -15.05 2.35
C VAL A 80 6.57 -14.22 1.28
N TYR A 81 7.28 -13.84 0.23
CA TYR A 81 6.73 -12.99 -0.83
C TYR A 81 6.28 -13.85 -2.01
N LEU A 82 4.98 -13.82 -2.28
CA LEU A 82 4.39 -14.46 -3.46
C LEU A 82 4.52 -13.48 -4.63
N ILE A 83 5.43 -13.76 -5.54
CA ILE A 83 5.77 -12.89 -6.66
C ILE A 83 5.32 -13.53 -7.97
N GLU A 84 4.61 -12.76 -8.80
CA GLU A 84 4.22 -13.19 -10.15
C GLU A 84 5.45 -13.37 -11.06
N GLU A 85 5.40 -14.34 -11.98
CA GLU A 85 6.49 -14.63 -12.92
C GLU A 85 6.94 -13.40 -13.74
N LYS A 86 6.03 -12.44 -13.99
CA LYS A 86 6.31 -11.18 -14.69
C LYS A 86 6.55 -10.02 -13.73
N PHE A 87 7.58 -10.14 -12.89
CA PHE A 87 8.00 -9.11 -11.93
C PHE A 87 8.46 -7.79 -12.58
N SER A 88 8.87 -7.81 -13.85
CA SER A 88 9.47 -6.66 -14.54
C SER A 88 8.50 -5.51 -14.84
N SER A 89 7.19 -5.71 -14.71
CA SER A 89 6.18 -4.68 -14.92
C SER A 89 5.13 -4.69 -13.82
N PRO A 90 5.30 -3.92 -12.72
CA PRO A 90 4.20 -3.74 -11.77
C PRO A 90 3.02 -3.08 -12.49
N LYS A 91 1.81 -3.60 -12.26
CA LYS A 91 0.59 -3.09 -12.90
C LYS A 91 -0.50 -2.89 -11.86
N PHE A 92 -1.24 -1.80 -12.01
CA PHE A 92 -2.54 -1.65 -11.38
C PHE A 92 -3.54 -2.37 -12.28
N SER A 93 -3.92 -3.59 -11.91
CA SER A 93 -4.98 -4.31 -12.59
C SER A 93 -6.34 -3.67 -12.26
N PHE A 94 -7.29 -3.74 -13.19
CA PHE A 94 -8.68 -3.39 -12.92
C PHE A 94 -9.56 -4.48 -13.54
N SER A 95 -9.61 -5.63 -12.86
CA SER A 95 -10.51 -6.72 -13.22
C SER A 95 -11.94 -6.42 -12.80
N ASP A 96 -12.91 -7.17 -13.31
CA ASP A 96 -14.32 -7.07 -12.90
C ASP A 96 -14.49 -7.25 -11.38
N SER A 97 -13.67 -8.11 -10.77
CA SER A 97 -13.66 -8.27 -9.30
C SER A 97 -13.18 -7.02 -8.58
N GLN A 98 -12.17 -6.32 -9.11
CA GLN A 98 -11.70 -5.07 -8.51
C GLN A 98 -12.71 -3.93 -8.69
N PHE A 99 -13.36 -3.85 -9.86
CA PHE A 99 -14.47 -2.92 -10.03
C PHE A 99 -15.60 -3.23 -9.07
N ASN A 100 -15.98 -4.51 -8.92
CA ASN A 100 -17.01 -4.92 -7.98
C ASN A 100 -16.65 -4.56 -6.52
N ASP A 101 -15.38 -4.70 -6.12
CA ASP A 101 -14.92 -4.29 -4.78
C ASP A 101 -15.02 -2.76 -4.59
N ILE A 102 -14.67 -1.98 -5.61
CA ILE A 102 -14.82 -0.52 -5.59
C ILE A 102 -16.29 -0.13 -5.47
N GLU A 103 -17.16 -0.76 -6.26
CA GLU A 103 -18.60 -0.48 -6.22
C GLU A 103 -19.20 -0.92 -4.89
N THR A 104 -18.94 -2.14 -4.44
CA THR A 104 -19.60 -2.74 -3.27
C THR A 104 -19.05 -2.20 -1.96
N TYR A 105 -17.73 -2.00 -1.86
CA TYR A 105 -17.07 -1.68 -0.60
C TYR A 105 -16.24 -0.39 -0.66
N GLY A 106 -16.07 0.24 -1.83
CA GLY A 106 -15.22 1.43 -1.95
C GLY A 106 -13.72 1.16 -1.83
N PHE A 107 -13.31 -0.12 -1.89
CA PHE A 107 -11.91 -0.52 -1.76
C PHE A 107 -11.30 -0.92 -3.10
N TYR A 108 -10.00 -0.69 -3.22
CA TYR A 108 -9.17 -1.27 -4.27
C TYR A 108 -8.02 -2.05 -3.64
N THR A 109 -7.85 -3.30 -4.06
CA THR A 109 -6.70 -4.12 -3.65
C THR A 109 -5.57 -3.96 -4.67
N LEU A 110 -4.42 -3.49 -4.19
CA LEU A 110 -3.17 -3.37 -4.95
C LEU A 110 -2.19 -4.44 -4.49
N ILE A 111 -1.65 -5.22 -5.44
CA ILE A 111 -0.53 -6.12 -5.19
C ILE A 111 0.69 -5.56 -5.92
N LEU A 112 1.70 -5.15 -5.17
CA LEU A 112 2.94 -4.59 -5.71
C LEU A 112 4.12 -5.38 -5.16
N TYR A 113 4.84 -6.10 -6.03
CA TYR A 113 6.02 -6.89 -5.65
C TYR A 113 5.74 -7.90 -4.50
N GLY A 114 4.58 -8.55 -4.54
CA GLY A 114 4.13 -9.49 -3.51
C GLY A 114 3.66 -8.83 -2.21
N GLN A 115 3.65 -7.49 -2.13
CA GLN A 115 3.06 -6.73 -1.04
C GLN A 115 1.63 -6.36 -1.36
N TRP A 116 0.74 -6.54 -0.39
CA TRP A 116 -0.67 -6.28 -0.53
C TRP A 116 -1.05 -5.00 0.19
N PHE A 117 -1.74 -4.13 -0.53
CA PHE A 117 -2.27 -2.88 -0.02
C PHE A 117 -3.77 -2.81 -0.28
N PHE A 118 -4.52 -2.27 0.68
CA PHE A 118 -5.94 -2.00 0.51
C PHE A 118 -6.15 -0.48 0.59
N LEU A 119 -6.64 0.08 -0.51
CA LEU A 119 -6.86 1.50 -0.69
C LEU A 119 -8.34 1.80 -0.49
N GLU A 120 -8.64 2.78 0.37
CA GLU A 120 -9.97 3.41 0.40
C GLU A 120 -10.08 4.38 -0.77
N VAL A 121 -10.84 4.03 -1.82
CA VAL A 121 -10.91 4.83 -3.05
C VAL A 121 -12.20 5.63 -3.19
N THR A 122 -13.29 5.19 -2.56
CA THR A 122 -14.56 5.96 -2.51
C THR A 122 -15.01 6.19 -1.05
N PRO A 123 -15.89 7.18 -0.80
CA PRO A 123 -16.43 7.43 0.55
C PRO A 123 -17.15 6.22 1.17
N ARG A 124 -17.61 5.26 0.35
CA ARG A 124 -18.25 4.04 0.85
C ARG A 124 -17.31 3.21 1.73
N ALA A 125 -16.01 3.28 1.48
CA ALA A 125 -14.99 2.57 2.24
C ALA A 125 -15.09 2.83 3.74
N GLU A 126 -15.46 4.04 4.16
CA GLU A 126 -15.60 4.37 5.57
C GLU A 126 -16.68 3.52 6.28
N LEU A 127 -17.77 3.19 5.57
CA LEU A 127 -18.89 2.41 6.10
C LEU A 127 -18.63 0.90 6.05
N SER A 128 -17.87 0.44 5.06
CA SER A 128 -17.60 -0.99 4.81
C SER A 128 -16.23 -1.46 5.28
N ARG A 129 -15.39 -0.57 5.82
CA ARG A 129 -14.00 -0.82 6.24
C ARG A 129 -13.85 -2.10 7.03
N GLU A 130 -14.58 -2.23 8.13
CA GLU A 130 -14.44 -3.37 9.04
C GLU A 130 -14.78 -4.69 8.35
N ILE A 131 -15.92 -4.72 7.64
CA ILE A 131 -16.41 -5.92 6.97
C ILE A 131 -15.47 -6.33 5.83
N TYR A 132 -15.06 -5.39 4.99
CA TYR A 132 -14.19 -5.68 3.85
C TYR A 132 -12.82 -6.18 4.30
N LEU A 133 -12.19 -5.47 5.23
CA LEU A 133 -10.85 -5.83 5.72
C LEU A 133 -10.87 -7.17 6.45
N LYS A 134 -11.90 -7.44 7.28
CA LYS A 134 -12.07 -8.74 7.94
C LYS A 134 -12.21 -9.88 6.92
N MET A 135 -13.06 -9.69 5.90
CA MET A 135 -13.25 -10.67 4.82
C MET A 135 -11.94 -10.95 4.08
N GLN A 136 -11.13 -9.92 3.77
CA GLN A 136 -9.83 -10.12 3.12
C GLN A 136 -8.84 -10.84 4.04
N CYS A 137 -8.81 -10.51 5.34
CA CYS A 137 -7.98 -11.20 6.32
C CYS A 137 -8.30 -12.70 6.41
N GLU A 138 -9.59 -13.05 6.45
CA GLU A 138 -10.05 -14.44 6.47
C GLU A 138 -9.67 -15.17 5.18
N LYS A 139 -9.92 -14.54 4.02
CA LYS A 139 -9.61 -15.10 2.70
C LYS A 139 -8.12 -15.41 2.52
N ILE A 140 -7.25 -14.56 3.06
CA ILE A 140 -5.79 -14.62 2.86
C ILE A 140 -5.08 -15.29 4.07
N ASN A 141 -5.85 -15.74 5.07
CA ASN A 141 -5.36 -16.39 6.29
C ASN A 141 -4.34 -15.54 7.06
N VAL A 142 -4.71 -14.29 7.37
CA VAL A 142 -3.91 -13.39 8.22
C VAL A 142 -3.82 -13.96 9.63
N GLY A 143 -2.63 -13.94 10.21
CA GLY A 143 -2.27 -14.69 11.41
C GLY A 143 -1.65 -16.06 11.11
N GLY A 144 -1.63 -16.45 9.84
CA GLY A 144 -0.99 -17.68 9.34
C GLY A 144 0.50 -17.51 9.02
N PHE A 145 1.01 -18.46 8.23
CA PHE A 145 2.43 -18.54 7.89
C PHE A 145 2.94 -17.34 7.08
N VAL A 146 2.16 -16.89 6.08
CA VAL A 146 2.60 -15.87 5.10
C VAL A 146 2.40 -14.44 5.63
N TYR A 147 1.24 -14.17 6.24
CA TYR A 147 0.85 -12.84 6.71
C TYR A 147 0.54 -12.88 8.20
N ARG A 148 1.16 -12.01 8.98
CA ARG A 148 0.93 -11.95 10.43
C ARG A 148 -0.19 -11.01 10.83
N ASP A 149 -0.36 -9.91 10.11
CA ASP A 149 -1.23 -8.82 10.57
C ASP A 149 -1.69 -7.95 9.40
N LEU A 150 -2.71 -7.14 9.65
CA LEU A 150 -3.21 -6.08 8.77
C LEU A 150 -3.16 -4.76 9.54
N ILE A 151 -2.37 -3.81 9.05
CA ILE A 151 -2.18 -2.52 9.73
C ILE A 151 -2.48 -1.35 8.80
N GLU A 152 -2.90 -0.23 9.37
CA GLU A 152 -2.85 1.05 8.66
C GLU A 152 -1.42 1.59 8.67
N ILE A 153 -0.94 2.06 7.52
CA ILE A 153 0.39 2.64 7.39
C ILE A 153 0.39 4.05 8.02
N LYS A 154 1.10 4.18 9.14
CA LYS A 154 1.33 5.47 9.82
C LYS A 154 2.75 5.99 9.62
N ARG A 155 3.72 5.07 9.50
CA ARG A 155 5.15 5.36 9.33
C ARG A 155 5.71 4.54 8.16
N ILE A 156 6.72 5.08 7.50
CA ILE A 156 7.35 4.38 6.36
C ILE A 156 7.98 3.04 6.77
N THR A 157 8.35 2.89 8.05
CA THR A 157 8.89 1.65 8.63
C THR A 157 7.85 0.59 8.94
N ASP A 158 6.56 0.91 8.84
CA ASP A 158 5.49 -0.09 8.98
C ASP A 158 5.47 -1.04 7.77
N ILE A 159 6.06 -0.61 6.64
CA ILE A 159 6.24 -1.39 5.42
C ILE A 159 7.71 -1.82 5.32
N ASP A 160 7.94 -3.07 4.94
CA ASP A 160 9.29 -3.55 4.63
C ASP A 160 9.70 -3.21 3.19
N PHE A 161 9.95 -1.92 2.92
CA PHE A 161 10.40 -1.45 1.60
C PHE A 161 11.74 -2.04 1.15
N SER A 162 12.57 -2.46 2.10
CA SER A 162 13.89 -3.02 1.82
C SER A 162 13.90 -4.55 1.72
N LEU A 163 12.72 -5.18 1.85
CA LEU A 163 12.54 -6.64 1.86
C LEU A 163 13.53 -7.35 2.80
N ARG A 164 13.79 -6.77 3.97
CA ARG A 164 14.75 -7.33 4.94
C ARG A 164 14.28 -8.65 5.52
N SER A 165 12.97 -8.79 5.65
CA SER A 165 12.33 -10.01 6.12
C SER A 165 12.65 -11.21 5.22
N LEU A 166 12.83 -11.01 3.89
CA LEU A 166 13.29 -12.07 2.98
C LEU A 166 14.66 -12.64 3.35
N PHE A 167 15.53 -11.82 3.95
CA PHE A 167 16.92 -12.21 4.25
C PHE A 167 17.10 -12.61 5.73
N GLY A 168 16.02 -12.98 6.42
CA GLY A 168 16.05 -13.36 7.84
C GLY A 168 16.39 -12.20 8.80
N GLY A 169 16.31 -10.95 8.34
CA GLY A 169 16.50 -9.78 9.19
C GLY A 169 15.23 -9.48 9.98
N LYS A 170 15.32 -9.36 11.32
CA LYS A 170 14.22 -8.81 12.12
C LYS A 170 13.88 -7.39 11.64
N LEU A 171 12.59 -7.09 11.55
CA LEU A 171 12.12 -5.71 11.49
C LEU A 171 12.37 -5.11 12.89
N PHE A 172 13.17 -4.03 12.88
CA PHE A 172 13.73 -3.27 14.01
C PHE A 172 15.05 -3.75 14.57
#